data_AF-A0AAU8KA19-F1
#
_entry.id   AF-A0AAU8KA19-F1
#
_cell.length_a   1.000
_cell.length_b   1.000
_cell.length_c   1.000
_cell.angle_alpha   90.00
_cell.angle_beta   90.00
_cell.angle_gamma   90.00
#
_symmetry.space_group_name_H-M   'P 1'
#
loop_
_entity.id
_entity.type
_entity.pdbx_description
1 polymer ?
#
loop_
_entity_poly.entity_id
_entity_poly.type
_entity_poly.pdbx_seq_one_letter_code
_entity_poly.pdbx_strand_id
1 'polypeptide(L)'
;MADLAREAWGGSWWTIRTHENDGDGWREYDDAVPVITTTLDLLAEHGPLGPMWWRYGRDGRHSLLEALESPDTRAAYDARQEAREKKADQEHR
;
A
#
# COMPACT_ATOMS: atom_id res chain seq x y z
N MET A 1 -28.30 13.66 -5.88
CA MET A 1 -27.49 12.66 -5.14
C MET A 1 -26.16 12.36 -5.83
N ALA A 2 -26.13 12.04 -7.14
CA ALA A 2 -24.87 11.77 -7.85
C ALA A 2 -23.86 12.95 -7.85
N ASP A 3 -24.33 14.20 -7.94
CA ASP A 3 -23.42 15.37 -7.96
C ASP A 3 -22.68 15.62 -6.63
N LEU A 4 -23.28 15.32 -5.49
CA LEU A 4 -22.62 15.47 -4.18
C LEU A 4 -21.54 14.40 -3.96
N ALA A 5 -21.77 13.17 -4.45
CA ALA A 5 -20.78 12.12 -4.38
C ALA A 5 -19.58 12.42 -5.30
N ARG A 6 -19.80 13.09 -6.43
CA ARG A 6 -18.73 13.46 -7.37
C ARG A 6 -17.75 14.46 -6.79
N GLU A 7 -18.16 15.36 -5.90
CA GLU A 7 -17.23 16.29 -5.24
C GLU A 7 -16.34 15.56 -4.23
N ALA A 8 -16.89 14.57 -3.51
CA ALA A 8 -16.14 13.78 -2.52
C ALA A 8 -15.30 12.64 -3.13
N TRP A 9 -15.73 12.07 -4.26
CA TRP A 9 -15.14 10.86 -4.86
C TRP A 9 -14.60 11.07 -6.28
N GLY A 10 -14.75 12.27 -6.85
CA GLY A 10 -14.39 12.55 -8.24
C GLY A 10 -12.91 12.43 -8.54
N GLY A 11 -12.06 12.44 -7.50
CA GLY A 11 -10.61 12.40 -7.60
C GLY A 11 -10.04 13.57 -8.39
N SER A 12 -8.79 13.95 -8.11
CA SER A 12 -8.00 14.65 -9.11
C SER A 12 -7.20 13.59 -9.89
N TRP A 13 -7.03 13.79 -11.20
CA TRP A 13 -6.11 12.94 -11.97
C TRP A 13 -4.70 13.16 -11.41
N TRP A 14 -4.18 12.16 -10.71
CA TRP A 14 -2.87 12.21 -10.06
C TRP A 14 -2.01 11.05 -10.54
N THR A 15 -0.72 11.35 -10.79
CA THR A 15 0.27 10.32 -11.08
C THR A 15 0.88 9.85 -9.78
N ILE A 16 0.81 8.55 -9.50
CA ILE A 16 1.46 7.96 -8.32
C ILE A 16 2.96 8.26 -8.40
N ARG A 17 3.50 8.99 -7.41
CA ARG A 17 4.94 9.14 -7.29
C ARG A 17 5.51 7.86 -6.69
N THR A 18 6.42 7.25 -7.43
CA THR A 18 7.07 6.02 -7.02
C THR A 18 8.49 6.00 -7.55
N HIS A 19 9.35 5.29 -6.84
CA HIS A 19 10.66 4.91 -7.29
C HIS A 19 10.80 3.40 -7.12
N GLU A 20 11.30 2.72 -8.15
CA GLU A 20 11.60 1.29 -8.11
C GLU A 20 12.99 1.10 -8.74
N ASN A 21 13.89 0.47 -8.01
CA ASN A 21 15.25 0.16 -8.46
C ASN A 21 15.70 -1.18 -7.86
N ASP A 22 16.10 -2.13 -8.72
CA ASP A 22 16.61 -3.45 -8.32
C ASP A 22 15.77 -4.18 -7.26
N GLY A 23 14.44 -4.06 -7.35
CA GLY A 23 13.49 -4.72 -6.43
C GLY A 23 13.30 -4.03 -5.07
N ASP A 24 13.86 -2.84 -4.86
CA ASP A 24 13.56 -1.94 -3.73
C ASP A 24 13.01 -0.60 -4.23
N GLY A 25 12.30 0.13 -3.37
CA GLY A 25 11.63 1.34 -3.81
C GLY A 25 10.72 1.97 -2.77
N TRP A 26 9.98 2.98 -3.21
CA TRP A 26 8.93 3.61 -2.43
C TRP A 26 7.75 4.05 -3.29
N ARG A 27 6.60 4.25 -2.65
CA ARG A 27 5.35 4.72 -3.24
C ARG A 27 4.70 5.76 -2.30
N GLU A 28 4.22 6.86 -2.87
CA GLU A 28 3.36 7.83 -2.19
C GLU A 28 1.88 7.39 -2.29
N TYR A 29 1.13 7.53 -1.18
CA TYR A 29 -0.28 7.15 -1.09
C TYR A 29 -1.17 8.27 -0.53
N ASP A 30 -0.67 9.50 -0.39
CA ASP A 30 -1.33 10.58 0.37
C ASP A 30 -2.76 10.91 -0.12
N ASP A 31 -3.04 10.68 -1.41
CA ASP A 31 -4.37 10.88 -2.02
C ASP A 31 -4.97 9.57 -2.61
N ALA A 32 -4.39 8.41 -2.27
CA ALA A 32 -4.82 7.12 -2.81
C ALA A 32 -5.88 6.46 -1.91
N VAL A 33 -7.03 6.10 -2.51
CA VAL A 33 -8.03 5.26 -1.85
C VAL A 33 -7.76 3.78 -2.20
N PRO A 34 -7.46 2.91 -1.21
CA PRO A 34 -7.26 1.49 -1.49
C PRO A 34 -8.58 0.83 -1.88
N VAL A 35 -8.58 0.14 -3.02
CA VAL A 35 -9.72 -0.69 -3.44
C VAL A 35 -9.46 -2.12 -2.97
N ILE A 36 -10.30 -2.58 -2.04
CA ILE A 36 -10.26 -3.94 -1.49
C ILE A 36 -11.53 -4.70 -1.85
N THR A 37 -11.40 -5.98 -2.13
CA THR A 37 -12.51 -6.84 -2.53
C THR A 37 -12.47 -8.18 -1.82
N THR A 38 -13.63 -8.81 -1.68
CA THR A 38 -13.78 -10.20 -1.25
C THR A 38 -15.05 -10.77 -1.89
N THR A 39 -15.31 -12.05 -1.69
CA THR A 39 -16.55 -12.72 -2.14
C THR A 39 -17.37 -13.16 -0.93
N LEU A 40 -18.68 -13.31 -1.11
CA LEU A 40 -19.55 -13.81 -0.03
C LEU A 40 -19.15 -15.22 0.44
N ASP A 41 -18.70 -16.10 -0.46
CA ASP A 41 -18.27 -17.46 -0.10
C ASP A 41 -17.07 -17.43 0.85
N LEU A 42 -16.03 -16.67 0.52
CA LEU A 42 -14.87 -16.47 1.40
C LEU A 42 -15.25 -15.82 2.74
N LEU A 43 -16.18 -14.87 2.74
CA LEU A 43 -16.72 -14.27 3.97
C LEU A 43 -17.43 -15.31 4.85
N ALA A 44 -18.18 -16.22 4.25
CA ALA A 44 -18.86 -17.29 4.96
C ALA A 44 -17.87 -18.33 5.50
N GLU A 45 -16.81 -18.64 4.74
CA GLU A 45 -15.81 -19.63 5.12
C GLU A 45 -14.86 -19.14 6.23
N HIS A 46 -14.35 -17.92 6.11
CA HIS A 46 -13.28 -17.43 6.99
C HIS A 46 -13.74 -16.36 8.00
N GLY A 47 -14.95 -15.82 7.82
CA GLY A 47 -15.44 -14.69 8.60
C GLY A 47 -14.72 -13.37 8.27
N PRO A 48 -15.26 -12.21 8.69
CA PRO A 48 -14.73 -10.87 8.33
C PRO A 48 -13.28 -10.63 8.74
N LEU A 49 -12.79 -11.35 9.76
CA LEU A 49 -11.43 -11.23 10.30
C LEU A 49 -10.42 -12.18 9.63
N GLY A 50 -10.87 -13.06 8.73
CA GLY A 50 -10.01 -13.99 8.01
C GLY A 50 -9.18 -13.35 6.89
N PRO A 51 -8.13 -14.05 6.41
CA PRO A 51 -7.24 -13.57 5.36
C PRO A 51 -7.83 -13.79 3.96
N MET A 52 -8.87 -13.04 3.63
CA MET A 52 -9.65 -13.20 2.40
C MET A 52 -9.77 -11.93 1.56
N TRP A 53 -9.23 -10.81 2.07
CA TRP A 53 -9.31 -9.53 1.42
C TRP A 53 -8.24 -9.44 0.33
N TRP A 54 -8.65 -9.07 -0.88
CA TRP A 54 -7.74 -8.81 -1.99
C TRP A 54 -7.67 -7.31 -2.24
N ARG A 55 -6.48 -6.71 -2.13
CA ARG A 55 -6.22 -5.32 -2.46
C ARG A 55 -5.70 -5.24 -3.89
N TYR A 56 -6.33 -4.44 -4.73
CA TYR A 56 -5.81 -4.22 -6.08
C TYR A 56 -4.39 -3.63 -6.04
N GLY A 57 -3.51 -4.13 -6.91
CA GLY A 57 -2.11 -3.75 -6.94
C GLY A 57 -1.23 -4.42 -5.87
N ARG A 58 -1.78 -5.38 -5.10
CA ARG A 58 -1.02 -6.22 -4.17
C ARG A 58 -1.35 -7.69 -4.41
N ASP A 59 -0.32 -8.52 -4.38
CA ASP A 59 -0.48 -9.96 -4.55
C ASP A 59 -0.99 -10.63 -3.28
N GLY A 60 -1.74 -11.71 -3.46
CA GLY A 60 -2.23 -12.54 -2.36
C GLY A 60 -3.50 -12.04 -1.67
N ARG A 61 -3.95 -12.84 -0.69
CA ARG A 61 -5.08 -12.53 0.20
C ARG A 61 -4.54 -12.14 1.57
N HIS A 62 -5.17 -11.14 2.16
CA HIS A 62 -4.73 -10.48 3.37
C HIS A 62 -5.86 -10.40 4.38
N SER A 63 -5.54 -10.20 5.65
CA SER A 63 -6.52 -9.72 6.62
C SER A 63 -6.98 -8.31 6.23
N LEU A 64 -8.10 -7.85 6.80
CA LEU A 64 -8.65 -6.53 6.48
C LEU A 64 -7.63 -5.41 6.80
N LEU A 65 -6.94 -5.51 7.93
CA LEU A 65 -5.96 -4.51 8.36
C LEU A 65 -4.77 -4.47 7.42
N GLU A 66 -4.17 -5.62 7.12
CA GLU A 66 -3.05 -5.72 6.16
C GLU A 66 -3.46 -5.19 4.78
N ALA A 67 -4.67 -5.48 4.31
CA ALA A 67 -5.17 -4.97 3.03
C ALA A 67 -5.32 -3.44 3.00
N LEU A 68 -5.59 -2.81 4.16
CA LEU A 68 -5.73 -1.37 4.30
C LEU A 68 -4.38 -0.65 4.46
N GLU A 69 -3.34 -1.34 4.93
CA GLU A 69 -2.00 -0.76 5.09
C GLU A 69 -1.42 -0.29 3.76
N SER A 70 -0.71 0.84 3.78
CA SER A 70 0.03 1.36 2.62
C SER A 70 1.54 1.24 2.89
N PRO A 71 2.15 0.07 2.59
CA PRO A 71 3.56 -0.19 2.86
C PRO A 71 4.48 0.50 1.84
N ASP A 72 5.78 0.49 2.13
CA ASP A 72 6.84 1.06 1.28
C ASP A 72 6.66 2.55 0.99
N THR A 73 6.33 3.30 2.04
CA THR A 73 6.32 4.76 1.98
C THR A 73 7.72 5.32 1.76
N ARG A 74 7.79 6.57 1.30
CA ARG A 74 9.06 7.28 1.15
C ARG A 74 9.91 7.26 2.43
N ALA A 75 9.28 7.51 3.57
CA ALA A 75 9.95 7.51 4.87
C ALA A 75 10.53 6.14 5.23
N ALA A 76 9.82 5.05 4.93
CA ALA A 76 10.32 3.69 5.17
C ALA A 76 11.54 3.40 4.29
N TYR A 77 11.54 3.85 3.04
CA TYR A 77 12.68 3.72 2.14
C TYR A 77 13.89 4.54 2.59
N ASP A 78 13.68 5.80 2.97
CA ASP A 78 14.76 6.67 3.45
C ASP A 78 15.42 6.05 4.70
N ALA A 79 14.64 5.48 5.62
CA ALA A 79 15.17 4.74 6.78
C ALA A 79 16.02 3.51 6.37
N ARG A 80 15.62 2.78 5.32
CA ARG A 80 16.42 1.67 4.76
C ARG A 80 17.72 2.17 4.13
N GLN A 81 17.70 3.33 3.46
CA GLN A 81 18.91 3.94 2.88
C GLN A 81 19.90 4.35 3.97
N GLU A 82 19.45 5.07 5.00
CA GLU A 82 20.32 5.47 6.12
C GLU A 82 20.97 4.27 6.81
N ALA A 83 20.23 3.16 6.96
CA ALA A 83 20.77 1.95 7.56
C ALA A 83 21.88 1.32 6.69
N ARG A 84 21.76 1.38 5.36
CA ARG A 84 22.80 0.90 4.42
C ARG A 84 24.04 1.77 4.47
N GLU A 85 23.87 3.09 4.49
CA GLU A 85 24.97 4.06 4.60
C GLU A 85 25.75 3.86 5.91
N LYS A 86 25.05 3.78 7.04
CA LYS A 86 25.68 3.53 8.35
C LYS A 86 26.46 2.22 8.39
N LYS A 87 25.96 1.18 7.72
CA LYS A 87 26.66 -0.11 7.64
C LYS A 87 27.92 0.01 6.77
N ALA A 88 27.84 0.67 5.62
CA ALA A 88 28.99 0.90 4.75
C ALA A 88 30.09 1.71 5.46
N ASP A 89 29.72 2.73 6.23
CA ASP A 89 30.66 3.53 7.03
C ASP A 89 31.36 2.72 8.13
N GLN A 90 30.69 1.73 8.71
CA GLN A 90 31.28 0.82 9.69
C GLN A 90 32.26 -0.17 9.04
N GLU A 91 31.98 -0.62 7.81
CA GLU A 91 32.85 -1.55 7.07
C GLU A 91 34.10 -0.87 6.51
N HIS A 92 34.07 0.45 6.31
CA HIS A 92 35.20 1.23 5.78
C HIS A 92 36.12 1.82 6.86
N ARG A 93 35.84 1.58 8.16
CA ARG A 93 36.60 2.10 9.29
C ARG A 93 37.42 0.99 9.96
#